data_AF-W9QY24-F1
#
_entry.id   AF-W9QY24-F1
#
_cell.length_a   1.000
_cell.length_b   1.000
_cell.length_c   1.000
_cell.angle_alpha   90.00
_cell.angle_beta   90.00
_cell.angle_gamma   90.00
#
_symmetry.space_group_name_H-M   'P 1'
#
loop_
_entity.id
_entity.type
_entity.pdbx_description
1 polymer ?
#
loop_
_entity_poly.entity_id
_entity_poly.type
_entity_poly.pdbx_seq_one_letter_code
_entity_poly.pdbx_strand_id
1 'polypeptide(L)'
;MWRRAGWTFRRISTAARRRIDDEGDWFYASEWWGTDQSDGHTVLRSTSDKGNGVVSVVAFHSSRPSELYWPATEKWLRQRYAEAFPGEDEDEARFNVLGYQWRSLRFNEETRQSTVKVMAAYRASDPGSVFLMQQPHCLAVPYLKSMMSVGLATLASCNYCLKSAVHGKKKMHVLCIGHGGGSLPLLLASKIQGGSLLSLLFLPFPS
;
A
#
# COMPACT_ATOMS: atom_id res chain seq x y z
N MET A 1 32.01 42.61 15.80
CA MET A 1 32.06 41.58 14.73
C MET A 1 32.57 40.32 15.43
N TRP A 2 31.95 39.14 15.50
CA TRP A 2 31.22 38.35 14.52
C TRP A 2 30.09 37.56 15.24
N ARG A 3 28.86 37.57 14.72
CA ARG A 3 27.78 36.70 15.19
C ARG A 3 27.93 35.34 14.51
N ARG A 4 28.21 34.28 15.26
CA ARG A 4 28.08 32.90 14.76
C ARG A 4 26.59 32.57 14.64
N ALA A 5 26.11 32.53 13.40
CA ALA A 5 24.81 31.96 13.08
C ALA A 5 24.82 30.48 13.49
N GLY A 6 23.97 30.12 14.46
CA GLY A 6 23.76 28.73 14.85
C GLY A 6 23.07 27.98 13.71
N TRP A 7 23.85 27.28 12.89
CA TRP A 7 23.31 26.34 11.94
C TRP A 7 22.84 25.11 12.73
N THR A 8 21.54 25.07 13.03
CA THR A 8 20.90 23.86 13.54
C THR A 8 20.84 22.85 12.39
N PHE A 9 21.91 22.07 12.22
CA PHE A 9 21.82 20.84 11.43
C PHE A 9 20.74 19.99 12.08
N ARG A 10 19.55 19.92 11.45
CA ARG A 10 18.54 18.95 11.81
C ARG A 10 19.20 17.59 11.68
N ARG A 11 19.31 16.89 12.81
CA ARG A 11 19.98 15.60 12.93
C ARG A 11 19.15 14.55 12.18
N ILE A 12 19.32 14.47 10.87
CA ILE A 12 18.72 13.43 10.03
C ILE A 12 19.60 12.20 10.21
N SER A 13 19.20 11.31 11.10
CA SER A 13 19.88 10.03 11.34
C SER A 13 19.23 8.95 10.47
N THR A 14 20.02 8.26 9.66
CA THR A 14 19.62 7.04 8.94
C THR A 14 19.69 5.79 9.82
N ALA A 15 20.21 5.91 11.05
CA ALA A 15 20.29 4.81 12.01
C ALA A 15 18.94 4.59 12.71
N ALA A 16 17.94 4.12 11.96
CA ALA A 16 16.77 3.50 12.55
C ALA A 16 17.14 2.07 12.95
N ARG A 17 16.86 1.66 14.20
CA ARG A 17 16.91 0.24 14.56
C ARG A 17 15.99 -0.51 13.61
N ARG A 18 16.50 -1.54 12.92
CA ARG A 18 15.66 -2.45 12.13
C ARG A 18 14.58 -3.01 13.06
N ARG A 19 13.33 -2.60 12.84
CA ARG A 19 12.16 -3.25 13.42
C ARG A 19 11.66 -4.22 12.37
N ILE A 20 11.75 -5.51 12.64
CA ILE A 20 11.25 -6.60 11.77
C ILE A 20 9.70 -6.64 11.81
N ASP A 21 9.08 -5.49 12.06
CA ASP A 21 7.63 -5.28 12.04
C ASP A 21 7.18 -4.66 10.71
N ASP A 22 8.09 -3.99 10.00
CA ASP A 22 7.81 -3.44 8.68
C ASP A 22 7.80 -4.56 7.63
N GLU A 23 6.60 -4.94 7.20
CA GLU A 23 6.39 -5.92 6.14
C GLU A 23 6.90 -5.46 4.77
N GLY A 24 7.29 -4.19 4.63
CA GLY A 24 8.02 -3.68 3.48
C GLY A 24 9.55 -3.80 3.60
N ASP A 25 10.11 -4.33 4.68
CA ASP A 25 11.56 -4.59 4.81
C ASP A 25 12.00 -5.77 3.93
N TRP A 26 13.19 -5.71 3.34
CA TRP A 26 13.74 -6.74 2.46
C TRP A 26 13.79 -8.13 3.08
N PHE A 27 13.74 -8.21 4.40
CA PHE A 27 13.53 -9.47 5.12
C PHE A 27 12.32 -10.26 4.61
N TYR A 28 11.24 -9.57 4.18
CA TYR A 28 10.02 -10.17 3.65
C TYR A 28 9.99 -10.27 2.12
N ALA A 29 11.10 -10.01 1.42
CA ALA A 29 11.13 -9.99 -0.05
C ALA A 29 10.68 -11.30 -0.70
N SER A 30 10.93 -12.44 -0.04
CA SER A 30 10.44 -13.76 -0.48
C SER A 30 8.92 -13.84 -0.50
N GLU A 31 8.21 -13.17 0.42
CA GLU A 31 6.74 -13.14 0.42
C GLU A 31 6.18 -12.24 -0.70
N TRP A 32 6.98 -11.30 -1.20
CA TRP A 32 6.55 -10.34 -2.22
C TRP A 32 6.71 -10.87 -3.65
N TRP A 33 7.81 -11.58 -3.88
CA TRP A 33 8.28 -11.96 -5.21
C TRP A 33 8.51 -13.46 -5.38
N GLY A 34 8.36 -14.24 -4.31
CA GLY A 34 8.71 -15.66 -4.28
C GLY A 34 10.21 -15.86 -4.06
N THR A 35 10.56 -17.07 -3.65
CA THR A 35 11.95 -17.55 -3.64
C THR A 35 12.30 -18.23 -4.96
N ASP A 36 11.32 -18.90 -5.57
CA ASP A 36 11.42 -19.58 -6.86
C ASP A 36 10.26 -19.20 -7.81
N GLN A 37 10.41 -19.45 -9.12
CA GLN A 37 9.40 -19.11 -10.14
C GLN A 37 8.03 -19.80 -9.91
N SER A 38 7.97 -20.85 -9.09
CA SER A 38 6.76 -21.63 -8.78
C SER A 38 5.95 -21.14 -7.57
N ASP A 39 6.46 -20.20 -6.78
CA ASP A 39 5.80 -19.81 -5.51
C ASP A 39 4.59 -18.87 -5.72
N GLY A 40 4.50 -18.27 -6.91
CA GLY A 40 3.46 -17.31 -7.25
C GLY A 40 2.36 -17.89 -8.13
N HIS A 41 1.10 -17.62 -7.78
CA HIS A 41 -0.05 -17.99 -8.59
C HIS A 41 -0.47 -16.83 -9.50
N THR A 42 -0.50 -17.05 -10.82
CA THR A 42 -1.00 -16.02 -11.75
C THR A 42 -2.52 -15.91 -11.61
N VAL A 43 -3.00 -14.78 -11.09
CA VAL A 43 -4.43 -14.52 -10.88
C VAL A 43 -5.06 -13.74 -12.04
N LEU A 44 -4.23 -13.03 -12.81
CA LEU A 44 -4.66 -12.34 -14.02
C LEU A 44 -3.51 -12.33 -15.03
N ARG A 45 -3.82 -12.55 -16.30
CA ARG A 45 -2.89 -12.39 -17.41
C ARG A 45 -3.63 -11.82 -18.60
N SER A 46 -3.09 -10.77 -19.20
CA SER A 46 -3.63 -10.13 -20.39
C SER A 46 -2.49 -9.70 -21.30
N THR A 47 -2.73 -9.75 -22.61
CA THR A 47 -1.77 -9.31 -23.63
C THR A 47 -2.16 -7.91 -24.06
N SER A 48 -1.22 -6.98 -24.01
CA SER A 48 -1.44 -5.59 -24.42
C SER A 48 -1.01 -5.38 -25.87
N ASP A 49 -1.98 -5.07 -26.74
CA ASP A 49 -1.76 -4.78 -28.17
C ASP A 49 -1.10 -3.42 -28.42
N LYS A 50 -1.04 -2.55 -27.39
CA LYS A 50 -0.52 -1.18 -27.46
C LYS A 50 0.85 -1.03 -26.77
N GLY A 51 1.49 -2.13 -26.36
CA GLY A 51 2.85 -2.16 -25.82
C GLY A 51 2.97 -2.68 -24.36
N ASN A 52 4.22 -2.95 -23.96
CA ASN A 52 4.70 -3.69 -22.78
C ASN A 52 4.57 -5.23 -22.85
N GLY A 53 3.85 -5.77 -23.84
CA GLY A 53 3.69 -7.21 -24.03
C GLY A 53 2.66 -7.80 -23.07
N VAL A 54 3.07 -8.77 -22.27
CA VAL A 54 2.19 -9.47 -21.32
C VAL A 54 2.13 -8.72 -20.00
N VAL A 55 0.92 -8.30 -19.61
CA VAL A 55 0.62 -7.81 -18.27
C VAL A 55 0.08 -8.96 -17.43
N SER A 56 0.68 -9.22 -16.29
CA SER A 56 0.24 -10.27 -15.37
C SER A 56 0.17 -9.78 -13.94
N VAL A 57 -0.73 -10.37 -13.16
CA VAL A 57 -0.79 -10.19 -11.71
C VAL A 57 -0.51 -11.54 -11.09
N VAL A 58 0.55 -11.60 -10.29
CA VAL A 58 0.95 -12.80 -9.55
C VAL A 58 0.67 -12.59 -8.08
N ALA A 59 0.02 -13.56 -7.45
CA ALA A 59 -0.29 -13.57 -6.03
C ALA A 59 0.71 -14.47 -5.28
N PHE A 60 1.19 -13.96 -4.16
CA PHE A 60 2.07 -14.66 -3.23
C PHE A 60 1.45 -14.63 -1.83
N HIS A 61 1.72 -15.66 -1.04
CA HIS A 61 1.23 -15.74 0.33
C HIS A 61 1.88 -14.66 1.23
N SER A 62 1.11 -14.11 2.17
CA SER A 62 1.63 -13.20 3.21
C SER A 62 1.47 -13.85 4.58
N SER A 63 2.55 -13.95 5.35
CA SER A 63 2.53 -14.55 6.69
C SER A 63 1.86 -13.66 7.75
N ARG A 64 1.66 -12.39 7.41
CA ARG A 64 1.14 -11.37 8.31
C ARG A 64 -0.10 -10.68 7.78
N PRO A 65 -0.87 -10.00 8.64
CA PRO A 65 -0.89 -10.20 10.09
C PRO A 65 -1.29 -11.63 10.43
N SER A 66 -0.83 -12.12 11.59
CA SER A 66 -1.20 -13.45 12.07
C SER A 66 -2.70 -13.54 12.34
N GLU A 67 -3.21 -14.77 12.32
CA GLU A 67 -4.63 -15.08 12.57
C GLU A 67 -5.17 -14.48 13.87
N LEU A 68 -4.30 -14.29 14.87
CA LEU A 68 -4.64 -13.61 16.13
C LEU A 68 -5.27 -12.22 15.93
N TYR A 69 -4.90 -11.50 14.87
CA TYR A 69 -5.39 -10.15 14.58
C TYR A 69 -6.60 -10.14 13.63
N TRP A 70 -6.98 -11.28 13.06
CA TRP A 70 -8.07 -11.36 12.09
C TRP A 70 -9.43 -10.99 12.70
N PRO A 71 -9.80 -11.40 13.93
CA PRO A 71 -11.08 -11.02 14.53
C PRO A 71 -11.30 -9.51 14.65
N ALA A 72 -10.22 -8.75 14.90
CA ALA A 72 -10.29 -7.30 14.93
C ALA A 72 -10.57 -6.71 13.53
N THR A 73 -9.98 -7.31 12.50
CA THR A 73 -10.18 -6.91 11.08
C THR A 73 -11.59 -7.25 10.61
N GLU A 74 -12.09 -8.44 10.94
CA GLU A 74 -13.45 -8.89 10.63
C GLU A 74 -14.50 -7.98 11.28
N LYS A 75 -14.31 -7.63 12.55
CA LYS A 75 -15.18 -6.68 13.25
C LYS A 75 -15.18 -5.31 12.57
N TRP A 76 -14.01 -4.83 12.16
CA TRP A 76 -13.88 -3.56 11.46
C TRP A 76 -14.57 -3.60 10.08
N LEU A 77 -14.42 -4.68 9.31
CA LEU A 77 -15.09 -4.86 8.03
C LEU A 77 -16.61 -4.83 8.17
N ARG A 78 -17.15 -5.54 9.16
CA ARG A 78 -18.58 -5.55 9.45
C ARG A 78 -19.10 -4.15 9.74
N GLN A 79 -18.40 -3.37 10.57
CA GLN A 79 -18.78 -1.99 10.88
C GLN A 79 -18.81 -1.11 9.63
N ARG A 80 -17.76 -1.19 8.80
CA ARG A 80 -17.67 -0.40 7.55
C ARG A 80 -18.70 -0.80 6.52
N TYR A 81 -19.04 -2.08 6.45
CA TYR A 81 -20.07 -2.58 5.55
C TYR A 81 -21.46 -2.08 5.97
N ALA A 82 -21.79 -2.15 7.26
CA ALA A 82 -23.05 -1.62 7.79
C ALA A 82 -23.19 -0.10 7.59
N GLU A 83 -22.09 0.67 7.68
CA GLU A 83 -22.08 2.10 7.36
C GLU A 83 -22.36 2.38 5.88
N ALA A 84 -21.89 1.52 4.97
CA ALA A 84 -22.04 1.68 3.53
C ALA A 84 -23.41 1.19 3.02
N PHE A 85 -23.97 0.16 3.66
CA PHE A 85 -25.23 -0.49 3.27
C PHE A 85 -26.17 -0.58 4.50
N PRO A 86 -26.80 0.55 4.89
CA PRO A 86 -27.71 0.56 6.03
C PRO A 86 -28.97 -0.27 5.73
N GLY A 87 -29.26 -1.28 6.56
CA GLY A 87 -30.49 -2.08 6.50
C GLY A 87 -30.32 -3.58 6.23
N GLU A 88 -29.10 -4.09 6.04
CA GLU A 88 -28.83 -5.54 6.05
C GLU A 88 -28.75 -6.09 7.49
N ASP A 89 -29.19 -7.34 7.67
CA ASP A 89 -29.18 -8.03 8.98
C ASP A 89 -27.75 -8.24 9.51
N GLU A 90 -27.55 -8.10 10.82
CA GLU A 90 -26.22 -8.21 11.46
C GLU A 90 -25.55 -9.58 11.26
N ASP A 91 -26.35 -10.64 11.12
CA ASP A 91 -25.87 -12.00 10.84
C ASP A 91 -25.45 -12.19 9.37
N GLU A 92 -26.04 -11.45 8.43
CA GLU A 92 -25.62 -11.44 7.02
C GLU A 92 -24.31 -10.67 6.80
N ALA A 93 -24.01 -9.69 7.66
CA ALA A 93 -22.80 -8.87 7.59
C ALA A 93 -21.55 -9.53 8.24
N ARG A 94 -21.58 -10.83 8.56
CA ARG A 94 -20.40 -11.52 9.13
C ARG A 94 -19.36 -11.75 8.04
N PHE A 95 -18.20 -11.12 8.18
CA PHE A 95 -17.04 -11.34 7.32
C PHE A 95 -16.04 -12.28 7.99
N ASN A 96 -15.45 -13.17 7.20
CA ASN A 96 -14.35 -14.03 7.62
C ASN A 96 -13.14 -13.74 6.74
N VAL A 97 -11.98 -13.50 7.36
CA VAL A 97 -10.73 -13.31 6.64
C VAL A 97 -10.23 -14.66 6.14
N LEU A 98 -9.91 -14.74 4.84
CA LEU A 98 -9.27 -15.91 4.22
C LEU A 98 -7.76 -15.86 4.38
N GLY A 99 -7.21 -14.65 4.41
CA GLY A 99 -5.80 -14.43 4.57
C GLY A 99 -5.33 -13.17 3.86
N TYR A 100 -4.01 -13.03 3.82
CA TYR A 100 -3.34 -11.90 3.21
C TYR A 100 -2.44 -12.40 2.10
N GLN A 101 -2.32 -11.59 1.06
CA GLN A 101 -1.53 -11.91 -0.11
C GLN A 101 -0.77 -10.68 -0.60
N TRP A 102 0.42 -10.91 -1.13
CA TRP A 102 1.10 -9.91 -1.96
C TRP A 102 0.67 -10.09 -3.40
N ARG A 103 0.30 -9.00 -4.07
CA ARG A 103 -0.01 -8.96 -5.49
C ARG A 103 1.06 -8.16 -6.19
N SER A 104 1.82 -8.84 -7.05
CA SER A 104 2.79 -8.20 -7.93
C SER A 104 2.18 -8.03 -9.32
N LEU A 105 1.87 -6.78 -9.67
CA LEU A 105 1.51 -6.40 -11.03
C LEU A 105 2.79 -6.29 -11.85
N ARG A 106 2.94 -7.16 -12.84
CA ARG A 106 4.03 -7.17 -13.81
C ARG A 106 3.53 -6.57 -15.11
N PHE A 107 4.11 -5.45 -15.53
CA PHE A 107 3.79 -4.86 -16.83
C PHE A 107 4.48 -5.59 -17.99
N ASN A 108 5.55 -6.32 -17.69
CA ASN A 108 6.29 -7.21 -18.59
C ASN A 108 6.96 -8.31 -17.76
N GLU A 109 7.59 -9.28 -18.40
CA GLU A 109 8.23 -10.42 -17.72
C GLU A 109 9.50 -10.04 -16.91
N GLU A 110 10.09 -8.86 -17.12
CA GLU A 110 11.45 -8.55 -16.61
C GLU A 110 11.56 -7.37 -15.63
N THR A 111 10.96 -6.21 -15.86
CA THR A 111 11.50 -4.95 -15.28
C THR A 111 10.51 -4.05 -14.55
N ARG A 112 9.21 -4.15 -14.81
CA ARG A 112 8.23 -3.21 -14.24
C ARG A 112 7.25 -3.94 -13.36
N GLN A 113 7.52 -3.92 -12.07
CA GLN A 113 6.68 -4.57 -11.07
C GLN A 113 6.19 -3.55 -10.03
N SER A 114 4.89 -3.59 -9.76
CA SER A 114 4.30 -2.93 -8.60
C SER A 114 3.76 -3.98 -7.67
N THR A 115 4.28 -4.02 -6.44
CA THR A 115 3.82 -4.97 -5.44
C THR A 115 2.96 -4.26 -4.40
N VAL A 116 1.79 -4.83 -4.12
CA VAL A 116 0.85 -4.34 -3.11
C VAL A 116 0.43 -5.50 -2.23
N LYS A 117 0.13 -5.21 -0.97
CA LYS A 117 -0.46 -6.21 -0.08
C LYS A 117 -1.97 -6.07 -0.11
N VAL A 118 -2.67 -7.19 -0.16
CA VAL A 118 -4.13 -7.27 -0.10
C VAL A 118 -4.56 -8.25 0.98
N MET A 119 -5.73 -8.00 1.54
CA MET A 119 -6.47 -8.93 2.37
C MET A 119 -7.63 -9.47 1.54
N ALA A 120 -7.89 -10.78 1.66
CA ALA A 120 -9.07 -11.41 1.11
C ALA A 120 -10.02 -11.82 2.25
N ALA A 121 -11.29 -11.51 2.11
CA ALA A 121 -12.34 -11.93 3.02
C ALA A 121 -13.58 -12.37 2.22
N TYR A 122 -14.41 -13.22 2.81
CA TYR A 122 -15.70 -13.57 2.24
C TYR A 122 -16.81 -13.24 3.24
N ARG A 123 -18.03 -13.13 2.72
CA ARG A 123 -19.22 -12.94 3.55
C ARG A 123 -19.78 -14.30 3.93
N ALA A 124 -20.09 -14.52 5.20
CA ALA A 124 -20.57 -15.81 5.67
C ALA A 124 -21.90 -16.24 5.02
N SER A 125 -22.76 -15.28 4.66
CA SER A 125 -24.01 -15.54 3.93
C SER A 125 -23.80 -15.86 2.44
N ASP A 126 -22.69 -15.44 1.85
CA ASP A 126 -22.31 -15.78 0.47
C ASP A 126 -20.80 -16.12 0.38
N PRO A 127 -20.44 -17.39 0.67
CA PRO A 127 -19.06 -17.85 0.57
C PRO A 127 -18.48 -17.81 -0.84
N GLY A 128 -19.31 -17.67 -1.88
CA GLY A 128 -18.85 -17.53 -3.26
C GLY A 128 -18.27 -16.14 -3.56
N SER A 129 -18.61 -15.13 -2.78
CA SER A 129 -18.18 -13.75 -2.98
C SER A 129 -16.93 -13.41 -2.15
N VAL A 130 -15.82 -13.14 -2.86
CA VAL A 130 -14.55 -12.72 -2.25
C VAL A 130 -14.36 -11.20 -2.39
N PHE A 131 -14.16 -10.56 -1.25
CA PHE A 131 -13.83 -9.14 -1.12
C PHE A 131 -12.32 -8.98 -0.95
N LEU A 132 -11.78 -7.97 -1.64
CA LEU A 132 -10.34 -7.68 -1.64
C LEU A 132 -10.10 -6.27 -1.12
N MET A 133 -9.23 -6.15 -0.13
CA MET A 133 -8.86 -4.86 0.46
C MET A 133 -7.36 -4.66 0.41
N GLN A 134 -6.91 -3.62 -0.30
CA GLN A 134 -5.51 -3.23 -0.33
C GLN A 134 -5.07 -2.68 1.03
N GLN A 135 -3.92 -3.16 1.51
CA GLN A 135 -3.35 -2.76 2.79
C GLN A 135 -2.49 -1.49 2.61
N PRO A 136 -2.80 -0.41 3.33
CA PRO A 136 -2.18 0.89 3.10
C PRO A 136 -0.78 1.04 3.70
N HIS A 137 -0.36 0.14 4.60
CA HIS A 137 0.82 0.34 5.44
C HIS A 137 2.09 -0.35 4.94
N CYS A 138 2.05 -0.91 3.73
CA CYS A 138 3.12 -1.74 3.20
C CYS A 138 3.66 -1.15 1.89
N LEU A 139 4.92 -0.70 1.90
CA LEU A 139 5.67 -0.34 0.70
C LEU A 139 6.79 -1.36 0.46
N ALA A 140 6.52 -2.40 -0.30
CA ALA A 140 7.52 -3.41 -0.66
C ALA A 140 8.62 -2.84 -1.60
N VAL A 141 8.26 -1.93 -2.49
CA VAL A 141 9.16 -1.53 -3.58
C VAL A 141 10.19 -0.48 -3.11
N PRO A 142 11.52 -0.73 -3.22
CA PRO A 142 12.55 0.16 -2.65
C PRO A 142 12.52 1.59 -3.17
N TYR A 143 12.28 1.79 -4.47
CA TYR A 143 12.28 3.14 -5.04
C TYR A 143 11.16 4.01 -4.44
N LEU A 144 10.02 3.41 -4.05
CA LEU A 144 8.93 4.12 -3.39
C LEU A 144 9.32 4.57 -1.99
N LYS A 145 10.05 3.73 -1.24
CA LYS A 145 10.59 4.10 0.07
C LYS A 145 11.59 5.26 -0.05
N SER A 146 12.50 5.19 -1.02
CA SER A 146 13.45 6.26 -1.30
C SER A 146 12.75 7.56 -1.71
N MET A 147 11.77 7.49 -2.62
CA MET A 147 10.97 8.63 -3.05
C MET A 147 10.23 9.28 -1.88
N MET A 148 9.61 8.49 -1.01
CA MET A 148 8.95 8.98 0.21
C MET A 148 9.94 9.64 1.17
N SER A 149 11.09 9.01 1.40
CA SER A 149 12.12 9.52 2.31
C SER A 149 12.66 10.87 1.82
N VAL A 150 13.06 10.96 0.55
CA VAL A 150 13.57 12.19 -0.06
C VAL A 150 12.49 13.26 -0.10
N GLY A 151 11.27 12.93 -0.54
CA GLY A 151 10.16 13.88 -0.62
C GLY A 151 9.81 14.50 0.73
N LEU A 152 9.71 13.68 1.78
CA LEU A 152 9.45 14.17 3.14
C LEU A 152 10.63 14.97 3.70
N ALA A 153 11.88 14.56 3.43
CA ALA A 153 13.06 15.30 3.86
C ALA A 153 13.15 16.68 3.20
N THR A 154 12.84 16.77 1.90
CA THR A 154 12.79 18.04 1.16
C THR A 154 11.67 18.95 1.68
N LEU A 155 10.47 18.42 1.93
CA LEU A 155 9.40 19.20 2.55
C LEU A 155 9.81 19.73 3.93
N ALA A 156 10.47 18.90 4.73
CA ALA A 156 11.00 19.31 6.02
C ALA A 156 12.06 20.42 5.88
N SER A 157 12.96 20.34 4.90
CA SER A 157 13.99 21.37 4.67
C SER A 157 13.40 22.70 4.20
N CYS A 158 12.27 22.69 3.49
CA CYS A 158 11.48 23.87 3.13
C CYS A 158 10.64 24.47 4.28
N ASN A 159 10.87 24.06 5.53
CA ASN A 159 10.09 24.47 6.71
C ASN A 159 8.58 24.17 6.62
N TYR A 160 8.17 23.20 5.79
CA TYR A 160 6.79 22.74 5.76
C TYR A 160 6.47 21.96 7.05
N CYS A 161 5.37 22.33 7.73
CA CYS A 161 4.94 21.64 8.95
C CYS A 161 4.23 20.31 8.62
N LEU A 162 5.03 19.26 8.37
CA LEU A 162 4.53 17.90 8.13
C LEU A 162 3.64 17.40 9.28
N LYS A 163 3.99 17.72 10.54
CA LYS A 163 3.18 17.33 11.71
C LYS A 163 1.77 17.88 11.61
N SER A 164 1.59 19.14 11.19
CA SER A 164 0.25 19.71 11.01
C SER A 164 -0.52 19.03 9.88
N ALA A 165 0.14 18.65 8.79
CA ALA A 165 -0.50 17.93 7.68
C ALA A 165 -0.96 16.52 8.07
N VAL A 166 -0.12 15.79 8.83
CA VAL A 166 -0.45 14.45 9.34
C VAL A 166 -1.71 14.48 10.22
N HIS A 167 -1.86 15.50 11.08
CA HIS A 167 -3.02 15.65 11.97
C HIS A 167 -4.19 16.43 11.34
N GLY A 168 -4.20 16.63 10.01
CA GLY A 168 -5.30 17.33 9.33
C GLY A 168 -5.38 18.85 9.53
N LYS A 169 -4.46 19.44 10.31
CA LYS A 169 -4.44 20.88 10.62
C LYS A 169 -3.95 21.75 9.45
N LYS A 170 -3.23 21.16 8.50
CA LYS A 170 -2.72 21.86 7.31
C LYS A 170 -2.99 21.02 6.07
N LYS A 171 -3.43 21.65 4.99
CA LYS A 171 -3.64 20.95 3.71
C LYS A 171 -2.31 20.63 3.03
N MET A 172 -2.23 19.43 2.48
CA MET A 172 -1.14 18.97 1.63
C MET A 172 -1.72 18.41 0.34
N HIS A 173 -1.37 19.01 -0.80
CA HIS A 173 -1.80 18.51 -2.10
C HIS A 173 -0.69 17.65 -2.69
N VAL A 174 -1.02 16.42 -3.07
CA VAL A 174 -0.04 15.48 -3.66
C VAL A 174 -0.59 14.95 -4.97
N LEU A 175 0.22 15.11 -6.03
CA LEU A 175 -0.02 14.56 -7.35
C LEU A 175 0.84 13.31 -7.54
N CYS A 176 0.20 12.15 -7.68
CA CYS A 176 0.88 10.89 -7.96
C CYS A 176 0.67 10.52 -9.44
N ILE A 177 1.72 10.62 -10.25
CA ILE A 177 1.69 10.24 -11.68
C ILE A 177 2.39 8.89 -11.85
N GLY A 178 1.71 7.91 -12.46
CA GLY A 178 2.32 6.62 -12.80
C GLY A 178 2.59 5.73 -11.59
N HIS A 179 1.67 5.70 -10.62
CA HIS A 179 1.87 5.01 -9.32
C HIS A 179 1.73 3.47 -9.35
N GLY A 180 1.63 2.86 -10.54
CA GLY A 180 1.43 1.42 -10.70
C GLY A 180 0.23 0.91 -9.90
N GLY A 181 0.44 -0.07 -9.01
CA GLY A 181 -0.59 -0.69 -8.16
C GLY A 181 -1.14 0.19 -7.04
N GLY A 182 -0.73 1.46 -6.92
CA GLY A 182 -1.40 2.42 -6.03
C GLY A 182 -1.02 2.34 -4.55
N SER A 183 0.01 1.58 -4.20
CA SER A 183 0.50 1.51 -2.81
C SER A 183 0.97 2.87 -2.27
N LEU A 184 1.61 3.69 -3.11
CA LEU A 184 2.07 5.03 -2.70
C LEU A 184 0.93 6.00 -2.37
N PRO A 185 -0.03 6.29 -3.28
CA PRO A 185 -1.13 7.18 -2.94
C PRO A 185 -1.97 6.64 -1.78
N LEU A 186 -2.17 5.32 -1.69
CA LEU A 186 -2.89 4.71 -0.59
C LEU A 186 -2.16 4.88 0.76
N LEU A 187 -0.83 4.71 0.79
CA LEU A 187 -0.04 4.97 2.00
C LEU A 187 -0.21 6.43 2.43
N LEU A 188 -0.04 7.36 1.50
CA LEU A 188 -0.15 8.80 1.78
C LEU A 188 -1.54 9.14 2.32
N ALA A 189 -2.61 8.58 1.74
CA ALA A 189 -3.98 8.78 2.21
C ALA A 189 -4.16 8.29 3.64
N SER A 190 -3.53 7.15 3.98
CA SER A 190 -3.65 6.55 5.30
C SER A 190 -2.84 7.26 6.39
N LYS A 191 -1.78 7.98 6.02
CA LYS A 191 -0.85 8.61 6.98
C LYS A 191 -1.00 10.13 7.07
N ILE A 192 -1.57 10.79 6.06
CA ILE A 192 -1.68 12.24 5.99
C ILE A 192 -3.15 12.64 5.93
N GLN A 193 -3.77 12.85 7.10
CA GLN A 193 -5.19 13.18 7.20
C GLN A 193 -5.56 14.51 6.50
N GLY A 194 -4.63 15.47 6.46
CA GLY A 194 -4.79 16.73 5.73
C GLY A 194 -4.45 16.65 4.24
N GLY A 195 -4.20 15.44 3.74
CA GLY A 195 -3.80 15.18 2.36
C GLY A 195 -4.98 15.21 1.39
N SER A 196 -4.85 15.96 0.30
CA SER A 196 -5.68 15.80 -0.90
C SER A 196 -4.81 15.16 -1.97
N LEU A 197 -5.17 13.93 -2.34
CA LEU A 197 -4.42 13.11 -3.28
C LEU A 197 -5.12 13.10 -4.63
N LEU A 198 -4.38 13.48 -5.67
CA LEU A 198 -4.77 13.27 -7.06
C LEU A 198 -3.85 12.21 -7.65
N SER A 199 -4.41 11.06 -8.02
CA SER A 199 -3.67 9.96 -8.62
C SER A 199 -4.03 9.81 -10.09
N LEU A 200 -3.04 9.94 -10.97
CA LEU A 200 -3.17 9.67 -12.40
C LEU A 200 -2.51 8.34 -12.71
N LEU A 201 -3.34 7.33 -12.95
CA LEU A 201 -2.90 6.03 -13.43
C LEU A 201 -2.91 6.03 -14.96
N PHE A 202 -1.73 5.90 -15.56
CA PHE A 202 -1.63 5.55 -16.97
C PHE A 202 -1.80 4.03 -17.10
N LEU A 203 -3.05 3.58 -17.16
CA LEU A 203 -3.33 2.28 -17.77
C LEU A 203 -3.23 2.47 -19.29
N PRO A 204 -2.53 1.59 -20.02
CA PRO A 204 -2.78 1.47 -21.45
C PRO A 204 -4.24 1.01 -21.59
N PHE A 205 -5.16 1.95 -21.83
CA PHE A 205 -6.56 1.62 -22.01
C PHE A 205 -6.74 0.84 -23.34
N PRO A 206 -7.60 -0.19 -23.35
CA PRO A 206 -8.04 -0.82 -24.58
C PRO A 206 -9.01 0.11 -25.31
N SER A 207 -8.84 0.22 -26.62
CA SER A 207 -9.80 0.78 -27.58
C SER A 207 -10.29 -0.35 -28.47
#